data_AF-A0A6J5U4T9-F1
#
_entry.id   AF-A0A6J5U4T9-F1
#
_cell.length_a   1.000
_cell.length_b   1.000
_cell.length_c   1.000
_cell.angle_alpha   90.00
_cell.angle_beta   90.00
_cell.angle_gamma   90.00
#
_symmetry.space_group_name_H-M   'P 1'
#
loop_
_entity.id
_entity.type
_entity.pdbx_description
1 polymer ?
#
loop_
_entity_poly.entity_id
_entity_poly.type
_entity_poly.pdbx_seq_one_letter_code
_entity_poly.pdbx_strand_id
1 'polypeptide(L)'
;MPINAMQPNNYGFQGSKTNCTYSIEIETTCARSAGTTDHVSVRFGDSEGNLIIVKHLNNPKLLYAPKGGLRRRGYGGFGRCAKDMFEASGPCMSQRVCSLYLKRVGSDDWRPGRVKVLHQQDGSRNLSNFNHTRNQK
;
A
#
# COMPACT_ATOMS: atom_id res chain seq x y z
N MET A 1 11.08 -1.55 62.14
CA MET A 1 11.93 -1.81 60.96
C MET A 1 11.03 -2.35 59.84
N PRO A 2 11.21 -1.90 58.60
CA PRO A 2 10.11 -1.56 57.70
C PRO A 2 9.57 -2.71 56.86
N ILE A 3 8.30 -2.54 56.49
CA ILE A 3 7.46 -3.38 55.65
C ILE A 3 7.87 -3.10 54.19
N ASN A 4 8.42 -4.10 53.49
CA ASN A 4 8.72 -3.94 52.06
C ASN A 4 7.41 -3.86 51.27
N ALA A 5 7.11 -2.65 50.79
CA ALA A 5 6.06 -2.40 49.82
C ALA A 5 6.40 -3.13 48.51
N MET A 6 5.58 -4.11 48.13
CA MET A 6 5.54 -4.62 46.77
C MET A 6 5.10 -3.47 45.85
N GLN A 7 6.04 -2.90 45.10
CA GLN A 7 5.70 -1.99 44.01
C GLN A 7 4.94 -2.78 42.94
N PRO A 8 3.77 -2.33 42.49
CA PRO A 8 3.08 -2.97 41.39
C PRO A 8 3.93 -2.79 40.14
N ASN A 9 4.34 -3.91 39.55
CA ASN A 9 4.95 -3.95 38.23
C ASN A 9 4.06 -3.13 37.29
N ASN A 10 4.58 -1.99 36.84
CA ASN A 10 4.06 -1.27 35.67
C ASN A 10 4.31 -2.17 34.45
N TYR A 11 3.49 -3.21 34.32
CA TYR A 11 3.11 -3.69 33.01
C TYR A 11 2.33 -2.55 32.38
N GLY A 12 3.07 -1.63 31.76
CA GLY A 12 2.48 -0.73 30.78
C GLY A 12 1.66 -1.61 29.88
N PHE A 13 0.34 -1.39 29.88
CA PHE A 13 -0.56 -2.00 28.93
C PHE A 13 0.10 -1.85 27.58
N GLN A 14 0.57 -2.97 26.98
CA GLN A 14 0.74 -3.03 25.55
C GLN A 14 -0.67 -2.93 25.00
N GLY A 15 -1.17 -1.69 24.92
CA GLY A 15 -2.37 -1.37 24.18
C GLY A 15 -2.19 -2.03 22.82
N SER A 16 -3.18 -2.81 22.40
CA SER A 16 -3.22 -3.44 21.09
C SER A 16 -2.59 -2.47 20.09
N LYS A 17 -1.43 -2.82 19.51
CA LYS A 17 -0.81 -1.97 18.48
C LYS A 17 -1.91 -1.72 17.45
N THR A 18 -2.42 -0.49 17.41
CA THR A 18 -3.51 -0.15 16.51
C THR A 18 -2.96 -0.30 15.11
N ASN A 19 -3.69 -1.03 14.26
CA ASN A 19 -3.29 -1.12 12.86
C ASN A 19 -3.43 0.27 12.23
N CYS A 20 -2.46 0.63 11.41
CA CYS A 20 -2.55 1.80 10.56
C CYS A 20 -3.23 1.42 9.25
N THR A 21 -3.95 2.40 8.68
CA THR A 21 -4.50 2.31 7.33
C THR A 21 -3.60 3.06 6.36
N TYR A 22 -3.40 2.44 5.21
CA TYR A 22 -2.55 2.94 4.14
C TYR A 22 -3.38 3.08 2.87
N SER A 23 -3.23 4.21 2.19
CA SER A 23 -3.77 4.38 0.83
C SER A 23 -2.63 4.23 -0.18
N ILE A 24 -2.82 3.34 -1.14
CA ILE A 24 -1.84 3.00 -2.17
C ILE A 24 -2.41 3.46 -3.50
N GLU A 25 -1.92 4.57 -4.03
CA GLU A 25 -2.28 5.08 -5.36
C GLU A 25 -1.32 4.51 -6.39
N ILE A 26 -1.85 3.82 -7.39
CA ILE A 26 -1.08 3.24 -8.49
C ILE A 26 -1.56 3.88 -9.79
N GLU A 27 -0.62 4.52 -10.48
CA GLU A 27 -0.82 5.06 -11.82
C GLU A 27 -0.27 4.06 -12.83
N THR A 28 -1.14 3.59 -13.72
CA THR A 28 -0.73 2.75 -14.86
C THR A 28 -0.40 3.64 -16.04
N THR A 29 0.70 3.36 -16.74
CA THR A 29 1.15 4.20 -17.86
C THR A 29 0.13 4.25 -19.00
N CYS A 30 0.29 5.24 -19.87
CA CYS A 30 -0.49 5.37 -21.10
C CYS A 30 0.07 4.60 -22.30
N ALA A 31 1.12 3.78 -22.11
CA ALA A 31 1.65 2.96 -23.18
C ALA A 31 0.59 1.98 -23.70
N ARG A 32 0.73 1.57 -24.96
CA ARG A 32 -0.17 0.57 -25.55
C ARG A 32 -0.07 -0.72 -24.75
N SER A 33 -1.23 -1.32 -24.44
CA SER A 33 -1.35 -2.54 -23.63
C SER A 33 -0.73 -2.47 -22.23
N ALA A 34 -0.64 -1.25 -21.65
CA ALA A 34 -0.02 -1.06 -20.33
C ALA A 34 -0.85 -1.57 -19.15
N GLY A 35 -2.15 -1.84 -19.34
CA GLY A 35 -3.05 -2.28 -18.27
C GLY A 35 -2.95 -3.78 -17.98
N THR A 36 -3.55 -4.21 -16.88
CA THR A 36 -3.58 -5.62 -16.49
C THR A 36 -4.89 -6.02 -15.85
N THR A 37 -5.23 -7.30 -15.99
CA THR A 37 -6.28 -7.97 -15.20
C THR A 37 -5.69 -9.06 -14.32
N ASP A 38 -4.35 -9.20 -14.31
CA ASP A 38 -3.64 -10.21 -13.57
C ASP A 38 -3.65 -9.92 -12.06
N HIS A 39 -3.28 -10.94 -11.30
CA HIS A 39 -3.15 -10.80 -9.85
C HIS A 39 -1.90 -9.99 -9.50
N VAL A 40 -2.11 -8.82 -8.90
CA VAL A 40 -1.04 -7.95 -8.42
C VAL A 40 -0.97 -7.96 -6.89
N SER A 41 0.24 -8.17 -6.37
CA SER A 41 0.60 -8.00 -4.97
C SER A 41 1.47 -6.75 -4.81
N VAL A 42 1.42 -6.13 -3.63
CA VAL A 42 2.33 -5.05 -3.25
C VAL A 42 2.99 -5.36 -1.92
N ARG A 43 4.27 -5.02 -1.82
CA ARG A 43 5.07 -5.07 -0.60
C ARG A 43 5.72 -3.72 -0.39
N PHE A 44 5.59 -3.13 0.79
CA PHE A 44 6.24 -1.86 1.12
C PHE A 44 6.65 -1.80 2.58
N GLY A 45 7.72 -1.05 2.86
CA GLY A 45 8.30 -0.96 4.20
C GLY A 45 9.16 0.27 4.43
N ASP A 46 9.51 0.51 5.69
CA ASP A 46 10.33 1.62 6.15
C ASP A 46 11.77 1.19 6.47
N SER A 47 12.61 2.13 6.93
CA SER A 47 14.02 1.88 7.25
C SER A 47 14.24 1.03 8.51
N GLU A 48 13.22 0.91 9.36
CA GLU A 48 13.28 0.14 10.62
C GLU A 48 12.91 -1.33 10.41
N GLY A 49 12.61 -1.72 9.17
CA GLY A 49 12.23 -3.08 8.82
C GLY A 49 10.74 -3.38 9.01
N ASN A 50 9.90 -2.37 9.29
CA ASN A 50 8.46 -2.56 9.26
C ASN A 50 8.01 -2.86 7.83
N LEU A 51 7.12 -3.84 7.67
CA LEU A 51 6.75 -4.37 6.35
C LEU A 51 5.26 -4.69 6.27
N ILE A 52 4.65 -4.29 5.16
CA ILE A 52 3.29 -4.69 4.79
C ILE A 52 3.34 -5.43 3.46
N ILE A 53 2.64 -6.56 3.39
CA ILE A 53 2.44 -7.35 2.18
C ILE A 53 0.94 -7.49 1.95
N VAL A 54 0.46 -6.91 0.85
CA VAL A 54 -0.89 -7.11 0.35
C VAL A 54 -0.82 -8.13 -0.76
N LYS A 55 -1.35 -9.33 -0.49
CA LYS A 55 -1.28 -10.45 -1.44
C LYS A 55 -2.05 -10.15 -2.71
N HIS A 56 -3.23 -9.55 -2.62
CA HIS A 56 -4.03 -9.22 -3.80
C HIS A 56 -4.59 -7.81 -3.68
N LEU A 57 -4.21 -6.95 -4.62
CA LEU A 57 -4.82 -5.64 -4.79
C LEU A 57 -6.08 -5.81 -5.64
N ASN A 58 -7.25 -5.70 -5.00
CA ASN A 58 -8.55 -5.77 -5.64
C ASN A 58 -9.44 -4.60 -5.19
N ASN A 59 -10.59 -4.45 -5.85
CA ASN A 59 -11.63 -3.47 -5.52
C ASN A 59 -11.10 -2.03 -5.36
N PRO A 60 -10.34 -1.49 -6.34
CA PRO A 60 -9.82 -0.14 -6.20
C PRO A 60 -10.92 0.91 -6.25
N LYS A 61 -10.67 2.00 -5.54
CA LYS A 61 -11.33 3.28 -5.83
C LYS A 61 -10.67 3.90 -7.05
N LEU A 62 -11.40 3.95 -8.15
CA LEU A 62 -10.95 4.61 -9.38
C LEU A 62 -10.87 6.13 -9.16
N LEU A 63 -9.65 6.68 -9.14
CA LEU A 63 -9.41 8.13 -9.01
C LEU A 63 -9.42 8.84 -10.37
N TYR A 64 -8.93 8.18 -11.41
CA TYR A 64 -8.96 8.69 -12.77
C TYR A 64 -9.23 7.57 -13.77
N ALA A 65 -10.28 7.72 -14.57
CA ALA A 65 -10.73 6.72 -15.53
C ALA A 65 -9.91 6.73 -16.84
N PRO A 66 -9.68 5.57 -17.48
CA PRO A 66 -9.16 5.51 -18.84
C PRO A 66 -10.08 6.28 -19.81
N LYS A 67 -9.49 7.04 -20.75
CA LYS A 67 -10.24 7.61 -21.89
C LYS A 67 -10.84 6.47 -22.72
N GLY A 68 -12.16 6.50 -22.96
CA GLY A 68 -12.90 5.44 -23.67
C GLY A 68 -13.71 4.50 -22.78
N GLY A 69 -13.67 4.71 -21.45
CA GLY A 69 -14.75 4.37 -20.52
C GLY A 69 -15.30 2.93 -20.55
N LEU A 70 -14.62 2.00 -19.89
CA LEU A 70 -15.30 0.80 -19.40
C LEU A 70 -15.94 1.10 -18.04
N ARG A 71 -17.09 1.80 -18.03
CA ARG A 71 -18.04 1.66 -16.92
C ARG A 71 -18.86 0.38 -17.14
N ARG A 72 -18.19 -0.76 -17.12
CA ARG A 72 -18.85 -2.06 -16.97
C ARG A 72 -18.66 -2.46 -15.52
N ARG A 73 -19.74 -2.88 -14.88
CA ARG A 73 -19.76 -3.46 -13.53
C ARG A 73 -18.47 -4.27 -13.27
N GLY A 74 -17.79 -4.00 -12.15
CA GLY A 74 -16.60 -4.77 -11.73
C GLY A 74 -15.27 -4.30 -12.32
N TYR A 75 -14.96 -3.00 -12.24
CA TYR A 75 -13.62 -2.51 -12.56
C TYR A 75 -12.59 -3.07 -11.56
N GLY A 76 -11.68 -3.93 -12.03
CA GLY A 76 -10.69 -4.63 -11.22
C GLY A 76 -9.42 -3.83 -10.92
N GLY A 77 -9.24 -2.65 -11.53
CA GLY A 77 -8.02 -1.86 -11.41
C GLY A 77 -7.10 -1.93 -12.61
N PHE A 78 -6.03 -1.16 -12.52
CA PHE A 78 -4.86 -1.17 -13.39
C PHE A 78 -5.17 -0.95 -14.87
N GLY A 79 -6.22 -0.18 -15.16
CA GLY A 79 -6.53 0.23 -16.53
C GLY A 79 -5.43 1.10 -17.12
N ARG A 80 -5.21 1.01 -18.43
CA ARG A 80 -4.28 1.91 -19.14
C ARG A 80 -4.64 3.39 -18.87
N CYS A 81 -3.65 4.21 -18.55
CA CYS A 81 -3.84 5.60 -18.12
C CYS A 81 -4.69 5.80 -16.85
N ALA A 82 -5.03 4.74 -16.11
CA ALA A 82 -5.85 4.87 -14.91
C ALA A 82 -5.00 5.25 -13.68
N LYS A 83 -5.69 5.86 -12.70
CA LYS A 83 -5.17 6.02 -11.34
C LYS A 83 -6.11 5.30 -10.39
N ASP A 84 -5.58 4.32 -9.70
CA ASP A 84 -6.31 3.41 -8.84
C ASP A 84 -5.83 3.53 -7.40
N MET A 85 -6.76 3.64 -6.46
CA MET A 85 -6.42 3.70 -5.04
C MET A 85 -6.91 2.45 -4.32
N PHE A 86 -5.99 1.81 -3.61
CA PHE A 86 -6.26 0.64 -2.79
C PHE A 86 -6.03 0.98 -1.32
N GLU A 87 -6.76 0.30 -0.44
CA GLU A 87 -6.57 0.40 1.00
C GLU A 87 -5.89 -0.85 1.53
N ALA A 88 -4.95 -0.65 2.45
CA ALA A 88 -4.29 -1.73 3.17
C ALA A 88 -4.29 -1.41 4.66
N SER A 89 -4.28 -2.45 5.48
CA SER A 89 -4.14 -2.33 6.93
C SER A 89 -2.98 -3.18 7.41
N GLY A 90 -2.24 -2.70 8.40
CA GLY A 90 -1.11 -3.42 8.97
C GLY A 90 -0.43 -2.64 10.09
N PRO A 91 0.73 -3.11 10.56
CA PRO A 91 1.51 -2.41 11.57
C PRO A 91 1.87 -1.00 11.10
N CYS A 92 1.73 -0.02 12.00
CA CYS A 92 2.13 1.35 11.74
C CYS A 92 3.62 1.44 11.39
N MET A 93 3.94 2.22 10.35
CA MET A 93 5.33 2.51 10.00
C MET A 93 5.89 3.49 11.02
N SER A 94 7.10 3.24 11.48
CA SER A 94 7.83 4.12 12.39
C SER A 94 8.59 5.20 11.64
N GLN A 95 8.84 5.01 10.34
CA GLN A 95 9.47 5.99 9.47
C GLN A 95 8.72 6.08 8.13
N ARG A 96 9.12 7.03 7.28
CA ARG A 96 8.58 7.12 5.92
C ARG A 96 8.87 5.83 5.16
N VAL A 97 7.87 5.34 4.43
CA VAL A 97 8.03 4.19 3.51
C VAL A 97 9.13 4.50 2.49
N CYS A 98 10.17 3.67 2.49
CA CYS A 98 11.36 3.88 1.66
C CYS A 98 11.58 2.75 0.64
N SER A 99 10.81 1.66 0.74
CA SER A 99 10.86 0.55 -0.21
C SER A 99 9.48 0.14 -0.66
N LEU A 100 9.34 -0.19 -1.95
CA LEU A 100 8.10 -0.67 -2.54
C LEU A 100 8.39 -1.62 -3.71
N TYR A 101 7.64 -2.73 -3.75
CA TYR A 101 7.73 -3.75 -4.76
C TYR A 101 6.33 -4.16 -5.21
N LEU A 102 6.14 -4.23 -6.52
CA LEU A 102 4.95 -4.81 -7.14
C LEU A 102 5.32 -6.17 -7.72
N LYS A 103 4.49 -7.17 -7.44
CA LYS A 103 4.60 -8.49 -8.04
C LYS A 103 3.31 -8.79 -8.80
N ARG A 104 3.43 -9.10 -10.09
CA ARG A 104 2.29 -9.47 -10.92
C ARG A 104 2.45 -10.91 -11.38
N VAL A 105 1.43 -11.73 -11.14
CA VAL A 105 1.39 -13.13 -11.55
C VAL A 105 0.43 -13.28 -12.73
N GLY A 106 0.98 -13.51 -13.92
CA GLY A 106 0.22 -13.72 -15.14
C GLY A 106 1.06 -13.51 -16.41
N SER A 107 0.40 -13.33 -17.56
CA SER A 107 1.04 -13.37 -18.87
C SER A 107 1.13 -12.03 -19.61
N ASP A 108 0.43 -10.98 -19.14
CA ASP A 108 0.51 -9.67 -19.79
C ASP A 108 1.82 -8.91 -19.52
N ASP A 109 1.96 -7.74 -20.13
CA ASP A 109 3.11 -6.85 -19.95
C ASP A 109 2.71 -5.58 -19.19
N TRP A 110 2.02 -5.73 -18.04
CA TRP A 110 1.63 -4.61 -17.20
C TRP A 110 2.76 -3.59 -16.98
N ARG A 111 2.46 -2.31 -17.22
CA ARG A 111 3.44 -1.22 -17.13
C ARG A 111 3.00 -0.21 -16.07
N PRO A 112 3.31 -0.45 -14.79
CA PRO A 112 3.08 0.54 -13.74
C PRO A 112 3.96 1.77 -13.98
N GLY A 113 3.41 2.95 -13.69
CA GLY A 113 4.11 4.22 -13.82
C GLY A 113 4.62 4.72 -12.47
N ARG A 114 3.73 5.31 -11.70
CA ARG A 114 4.01 5.88 -10.38
C ARG A 114 3.19 5.18 -9.31
N VAL A 115 3.79 4.98 -8.14
CA VAL A 115 3.08 4.53 -6.95
C VAL A 115 3.25 5.55 -5.84
N LYS A 116 2.18 5.82 -5.09
CA LYS A 116 2.23 6.60 -3.87
C LYS A 116 1.69 5.81 -2.71
N VAL A 117 2.35 5.89 -1.56
CA VAL A 117 1.86 5.34 -0.30
C VAL A 117 1.61 6.50 0.65
N LEU A 118 0.38 6.57 1.16
CA LEU A 118 -0.06 7.57 2.11
C LEU A 118 -0.49 6.89 3.41
N HIS A 119 -0.07 7.45 4.54
CA HIS A 119 -0.57 7.06 5.86
C HIS A 119 -0.48 8.22 6.84
N GLN A 120 -1.18 8.10 7.95
CA GLN A 120 -0.96 8.97 9.11
C GLN A 120 0.07 8.34 10.05
N GLN A 121 0.91 9.17 10.63
CA GLN A 121 1.85 8.82 11.68
C GLN A 121 1.89 9.97 12.67
N ASP A 122 1.51 9.73 13.91
CA ASP A 122 1.54 10.72 15.00
C ASP A 122 0.86 12.06 14.63
N GLY A 123 -0.28 12.00 13.93
CA GLY A 123 -1.02 13.17 13.45
C GLY A 123 -0.44 13.85 12.20
N SER A 124 0.75 13.44 11.75
CA SER A 124 1.34 13.88 10.48
C SER A 124 0.93 12.98 9.32
N ARG A 125 0.69 13.58 8.15
CA ARG A 125 0.43 12.84 6.91
C ARG A 125 1.75 12.56 6.20
N ASN A 126 2.11 11.29 6.11
CA ASN A 126 3.26 10.84 5.33
C ASN A 126 2.85 10.50 3.90
N LEU A 127 3.70 10.92 2.95
CA LEU A 127 3.58 10.62 1.53
C LEU A 127 4.92 10.12 1.01
N SER A 128 4.90 8.93 0.43
CA SER A 128 6.07 8.31 -0.20
C SER A 128 5.78 8.10 -1.68
N ASN A 129 6.66 8.59 -2.56
CA ASN A 129 6.50 8.53 -4.01
C ASN A 129 7.55 7.59 -4.61
N PHE A 130 7.09 6.65 -5.44
CA PHE A 130 7.93 5.69 -6.15
C PHE A 130 7.71 5.86 -7.64
N ASN A 131 8.71 6.37 -8.35
CA ASN A 131 8.72 6.45 -9.81
C ASN A 131 9.41 5.21 -10.40
N HIS A 132 9.09 4.86 -11.65
CA HIS A 132 9.71 3.74 -12.36
C HIS A 132 9.66 2.43 -11.59
N THR A 133 8.48 2.11 -11.05
CA THR A 133 8.28 0.94 -10.20
C THR A 133 8.58 -0.32 -11.00
N ARG A 134 9.63 -1.07 -10.64
CA ARG A 134 9.94 -2.34 -11.29
C ARG A 134 8.89 -3.38 -10.86
N ASN A 135 8.17 -3.91 -11.84
CA ASN A 135 7.32 -5.07 -11.66
C ASN A 135 8.19 -6.33 -11.71
N GLN A 136 8.13 -7.17 -10.68
CA GLN A 136 8.75 -8.50 -10.71
C GLN A 136 7.76 -9.50 -11.33
N LYS A 137 8.19 -10.15 -12.43
CA LYS A 137 7.44 -11.23 -13.09
C LYS A 137 7.46 -12.51 -12.25
#